data_AF-A0A2P5IA09-F1
#
_entry.id   AF-A0A2P5IA09-F1
#
_cell.length_a   1.000
_cell.length_b   1.000
_cell.length_c   1.000
_cell.angle_alpha   90.00
_cell.angle_beta   90.00
_cell.angle_gamma   90.00
#
_symmetry.space_group_name_H-M   'P 1'
#
loop_
_entity.id
_entity.type
_entity.pdbx_description
1 polymer ?
#
loop_
_entity_poly.entity_id
_entity_poly.type
_entity_poly.pdbx_seq_one_letter_code
_entity_poly.pdbx_strand_id
1 'polypeptide(L)'
;MFTICIATTCMGVGWRHLAMECKFFFQAVYGNTTQVVGPTSQVNSNSKYYPGRASQKRLDLRDCLPHVTIQLPVYKEGTASVIRPTVLSCKTAISTYEMQGGTANIFVNDDGMQLLSEEEARERRDFYDEHKIGWVARPRHDPKGGNIRMGDYILLIDYDTRVPRDCFLDDFSEMEQSPQVAIIQFTSGVLNVTASFFEKGQVSITWFTNLTYTAITYAVSMGDVCPFVGHNAHTRWSAIQTAAAFEDEDWYEKYWSESHVSKDFDMAIRLQCADYSLRYAAYTGDGFKEGVSLTVDDEEVALWETCAYGCNELLFHPFRYWITRGPSTPLFKKFIPASLIPFPKKITVCAYGGTYYAIASAWLFVLSNYLVTGWGLNLTEKYYAES
;
A
#
# COMPACT_ATOMS: atom_id res chain seq x y z
N MET A 1 -21.69 24.94 0.86
CA MET A 1 -20.24 25.27 0.72
C MET A 1 -19.48 24.17 -0.01
N PHE A 2 -19.72 22.88 0.31
CA PHE A 2 -19.17 21.70 -0.38
C PHE A 2 -19.45 21.65 -1.91
N THR A 3 -20.67 21.98 -2.32
CA THR A 3 -21.09 22.02 -3.75
C THR A 3 -20.44 23.16 -4.53
N ILE A 4 -20.07 24.26 -3.85
CA ILE A 4 -19.49 25.44 -4.48
C ILE A 4 -17.99 25.23 -4.66
N CYS A 5 -17.26 24.70 -3.66
CA CYS A 5 -15.83 24.42 -3.81
C CYS A 5 -15.53 23.41 -4.93
N ILE A 6 -16.32 22.34 -5.06
CA ILE A 6 -16.16 21.37 -6.15
C ILE A 6 -16.48 22.05 -7.50
N ALA A 7 -17.58 22.80 -7.59
CA ALA A 7 -17.93 23.52 -8.81
C ALA A 7 -16.86 24.55 -9.24
N THR A 8 -16.17 25.21 -8.31
CA THR A 8 -15.08 26.14 -8.62
C THR A 8 -13.80 25.42 -9.07
N THR A 9 -13.49 24.23 -8.51
CA THR A 9 -12.37 23.41 -8.99
C THR A 9 -12.66 22.82 -10.38
N CYS A 10 -13.91 22.42 -10.65
CA CYS A 10 -14.37 21.94 -11.96
C CYS A 10 -14.28 22.99 -13.08
N MET A 11 -14.16 24.29 -12.77
CA MET A 11 -14.00 25.34 -13.77
C MET A 11 -12.53 25.58 -14.18
N GLY A 12 -11.56 25.12 -13.38
CA GLY A 12 -10.13 25.38 -13.60
C GLY A 12 -9.35 24.21 -14.23
N VAL A 13 -9.82 22.97 -14.02
CA VAL A 13 -9.13 21.75 -14.46
C VAL A 13 -10.04 21.02 -15.43
N GLY A 14 -9.59 20.85 -16.68
CA GLY A 14 -10.45 20.50 -17.82
C GLY A 14 -11.36 19.26 -17.65
N TRP A 15 -12.27 19.09 -18.60
CA TRP A 15 -13.36 18.09 -18.63
C TRP A 15 -12.97 16.60 -18.50
N ARG A 16 -11.67 16.29 -18.39
CA ARG A 16 -11.14 14.93 -18.21
C ARG A 16 -11.24 14.41 -16.77
N HIS A 17 -11.41 15.28 -15.77
CA HIS A 17 -11.33 14.91 -14.35
C HIS A 17 -12.70 14.63 -13.69
N LEU A 18 -13.80 15.09 -14.28
CA LEU A 18 -15.15 15.04 -13.68
C LEU A 18 -15.69 13.61 -13.42
N ALA A 19 -15.28 12.64 -14.23
CA ALA A 19 -15.87 11.31 -14.21
C ALA A 19 -15.26 10.40 -13.12
N MET A 20 -14.00 10.64 -12.76
CA MET A 20 -13.34 9.98 -11.63
C MET A 20 -13.95 10.43 -10.32
N GLU A 21 -14.09 11.74 -10.13
CA GLU A 21 -14.70 12.33 -8.94
C GLU A 21 -16.14 11.84 -8.73
N CYS A 22 -16.94 11.71 -9.81
CA CYS A 22 -18.32 11.21 -9.72
C CYS A 22 -18.42 9.76 -9.20
N LYS A 23 -17.50 8.88 -9.60
CA LYS A 23 -17.52 7.46 -9.17
C LYS A 23 -17.11 7.32 -7.71
N PHE A 24 -16.03 7.99 -7.30
CA PHE A 24 -15.61 8.02 -5.90
C PHE A 24 -16.67 8.69 -5.03
N PHE A 25 -17.32 9.74 -5.52
CA PHE A 25 -18.44 10.38 -4.84
C PHE A 25 -19.60 9.43 -4.62
N PHE A 26 -20.04 8.68 -5.64
CA PHE A 26 -21.15 7.74 -5.50
C PHE A 26 -20.81 6.59 -4.55
N GLN A 27 -19.60 6.03 -4.65
CA GLN A 27 -19.12 5.00 -3.74
C GLN A 27 -19.02 5.51 -2.30
N ALA A 28 -18.56 6.75 -2.09
CA ALA A 28 -18.51 7.40 -0.78
C ALA A 28 -19.91 7.63 -0.23
N VAL A 29 -20.84 8.15 -1.02
CA VAL A 29 -22.22 8.41 -0.57
C VAL A 29 -22.92 7.10 -0.21
N TYR A 30 -22.85 6.08 -1.06
CA TYR A 30 -23.46 4.79 -0.79
C TYR A 30 -22.79 4.08 0.40
N GLY A 31 -21.46 4.07 0.45
CA GLY A 31 -20.68 3.51 1.55
C GLY A 31 -21.00 4.18 2.89
N ASN A 32 -20.96 5.51 2.94
CA ASN A 32 -21.27 6.26 4.16
C ASN A 32 -22.73 6.07 4.59
N THR A 33 -23.67 6.07 3.64
CA THR A 33 -25.09 5.84 3.96
C THR A 33 -25.30 4.43 4.51
N THR A 34 -24.69 3.42 3.90
CA THR A 34 -24.77 2.03 4.38
C THR A 34 -24.07 1.84 5.72
N GLN A 35 -23.01 2.57 6.02
CA GLN A 35 -22.36 2.56 7.35
C GLN A 35 -23.22 3.25 8.43
N VAL A 36 -24.03 4.25 8.07
CA VAL A 36 -24.94 4.93 9.01
C VAL A 36 -26.12 4.03 9.40
N VAL A 37 -26.68 3.28 8.44
CA VAL A 37 -27.88 2.45 8.67
C VAL A 37 -27.58 0.98 8.92
N GLY A 38 -26.42 0.49 8.48
CA GLY A 38 -26.00 -0.90 8.59
C GLY A 38 -25.25 -1.21 9.89
N PRO A 39 -25.10 -2.50 10.23
CA PRO A 39 -24.27 -2.89 11.37
C PRO A 39 -22.81 -2.52 11.11
N THR A 40 -22.16 -1.86 12.07
CA THR A 40 -20.72 -1.50 12.04
C THR A 40 -19.93 -2.16 13.16
N SER A 41 -20.57 -3.00 13.97
CA SER A 41 -19.95 -3.68 15.12
C SER A 41 -18.77 -4.58 14.71
N GLN A 42 -18.77 -5.09 13.48
CA GLN A 42 -17.72 -5.95 12.96
C GLN A 42 -16.35 -5.25 12.88
N VAL A 43 -16.32 -3.93 12.66
CA VAL A 43 -15.10 -3.11 12.62
C VAL A 43 -14.41 -3.09 14.00
N ASN A 44 -15.15 -3.31 15.08
CA ASN A 44 -14.60 -3.34 16.43
C ASN A 44 -14.35 -4.76 16.95
N SER A 45 -14.47 -5.77 16.08
CA SER A 45 -14.34 -7.19 16.40
C SER A 45 -13.20 -7.84 15.63
N ASN A 46 -12.63 -8.93 16.17
CA ASN A 46 -11.57 -9.66 15.52
C ASN A 46 -12.16 -10.73 14.59
N SER A 47 -11.64 -10.80 13.36
CA SER A 47 -11.93 -11.84 12.37
C SER A 47 -10.62 -12.51 11.92
N LYS A 48 -10.71 -13.60 11.14
CA LYS A 48 -9.54 -14.33 10.63
C LYS A 48 -8.55 -13.44 9.86
N TYR A 49 -9.05 -12.42 9.17
CA TYR A 49 -8.29 -11.54 8.29
C TYR A 49 -8.20 -10.09 8.79
N TYR A 50 -8.85 -9.78 9.92
CA TYR A 50 -8.98 -8.43 10.45
C TYR A 50 -8.89 -8.43 11.98
N PRO A 51 -7.73 -8.09 12.58
CA PRO A 51 -7.64 -7.77 14.00
C PRO A 51 -8.03 -6.30 14.24
N GLY A 52 -9.29 -6.09 14.66
CA GLY A 52 -9.78 -4.78 15.12
C GLY A 52 -9.31 -4.42 16.55
N ARG A 53 -8.83 -5.40 17.32
CA ARG A 53 -8.25 -5.24 18.66
C ARG A 53 -6.96 -6.05 18.76
N ALA A 54 -5.95 -5.44 19.39
CA ALA A 54 -4.67 -6.08 19.67
C ALA A 54 -4.84 -7.39 20.46
N SER A 55 -3.88 -8.32 20.27
CA SER A 55 -3.87 -9.60 20.98
C SER A 55 -3.88 -9.38 22.50
N GLN A 56 -4.87 -9.95 23.18
CA GLN A 56 -4.94 -9.92 24.65
C GLN A 56 -3.85 -10.80 25.30
N LYS A 57 -3.37 -11.81 24.58
CA LYS A 57 -2.31 -12.70 25.04
C LYS A 57 -0.99 -12.22 24.43
N ARG A 58 -0.27 -11.40 25.17
CA ARG A 58 1.09 -11.00 24.81
C ARG A 58 2.04 -12.17 25.02
N LEU A 59 3.07 -12.28 24.19
CA LEU A 59 4.20 -13.19 24.42
C LEU A 59 4.73 -12.97 25.84
N ASP A 60 5.04 -14.07 26.54
CA ASP A 60 5.58 -13.97 27.88
C ASP A 60 6.98 -13.35 27.78
N LEU A 61 7.26 -12.32 28.59
CA LEU A 61 8.56 -11.63 28.64
C LEU A 61 9.70 -12.54 29.13
N ARG A 62 9.38 -13.78 29.51
CA ARG A 62 10.32 -14.83 29.90
C ARG A 62 10.91 -15.58 28.70
N ASP A 63 10.23 -15.58 27.56
CA ASP A 63 10.71 -16.18 26.33
C ASP A 63 11.61 -15.20 25.58
N CYS A 64 12.57 -15.72 24.81
CA CYS A 64 13.39 -14.87 23.94
C CYS A 64 12.49 -14.26 22.85
N LEU A 65 12.23 -12.95 22.96
CA LEU A 65 11.48 -12.21 21.97
C LEU A 65 12.21 -12.22 20.62
N PRO A 66 11.48 -12.30 19.48
CA PRO A 66 12.07 -12.45 18.17
C PRO A 66 12.89 -11.22 17.75
N HIS A 67 13.90 -11.45 16.90
CA HIS A 67 14.69 -10.35 16.35
C HIS A 67 13.92 -9.69 15.19
N VAL A 68 13.82 -8.36 15.18
CA VAL A 68 13.17 -7.62 14.10
C VAL A 68 14.17 -6.82 13.27
N THR A 69 14.02 -6.86 11.95
CA THR A 69 14.71 -5.95 11.03
C THR A 69 13.74 -4.93 10.47
N ILE A 70 14.01 -3.65 10.71
CA ILE A 70 13.27 -2.56 10.06
C ILE A 70 13.96 -2.26 8.74
N GLN A 71 13.28 -2.49 7.63
CA GLN A 71 13.80 -2.27 6.29
C GLN A 71 13.22 -0.97 5.72
N LEU A 72 14.10 -0.10 5.23
CA LEU A 72 13.75 1.20 4.65
C LEU A 72 14.35 1.35 3.25
N PRO A 73 13.55 1.35 2.17
CA PRO A 73 14.01 1.74 0.86
C PRO A 73 14.16 3.26 0.76
N VAL A 74 15.26 3.71 0.14
CA VAL A 74 15.64 5.12 -0.03
C VAL A 74 16.13 5.32 -1.46
N TYR A 75 15.71 6.42 -2.09
CA TYR A 75 16.09 6.80 -3.44
C TYR A 75 16.42 8.29 -3.62
N LYS A 76 15.47 9.22 -3.47
CA LYS A 76 15.73 10.65 -3.79
C LYS A 76 15.58 11.59 -2.60
N GLU A 77 15.41 11.03 -1.42
CA GLU A 77 14.95 11.78 -0.27
C GLU A 77 16.07 12.55 0.41
N GLY A 78 15.72 13.58 1.19
CA GLY A 78 16.67 14.35 1.97
C GLY A 78 17.03 13.68 3.30
N THR A 79 18.32 13.64 3.66
CA THR A 79 18.78 12.99 4.90
C THR A 79 18.17 13.65 6.13
N ALA A 80 18.22 14.99 6.18
CA ALA A 80 17.80 15.76 7.35
C ALA A 80 16.27 15.93 7.44
N SER A 81 15.61 16.14 6.30
CA SER A 81 14.18 16.47 6.24
C SER A 81 13.29 15.24 6.40
N VAL A 82 13.72 14.09 5.89
CA VAL A 82 12.84 12.91 5.73
C VAL A 82 13.40 11.70 6.47
N ILE A 83 14.61 11.25 6.12
CA ILE A 83 15.19 10.01 6.68
C ILE A 83 15.43 10.13 8.18
N ARG A 84 16.08 11.21 8.64
CA ARG A 84 16.45 11.38 10.05
C ARG A 84 15.21 11.30 10.97
N PRO A 85 14.14 12.07 10.74
CA PRO A 85 12.92 11.94 11.54
C PRO A 85 12.33 10.51 11.57
N THR A 86 12.40 9.78 10.45
CA THR A 86 11.85 8.42 10.34
C THR A 86 12.70 7.43 11.13
N VAL A 87 14.02 7.51 10.99
CA VAL A 87 14.98 6.74 11.79
C VAL A 87 14.79 7.00 13.29
N LEU A 88 14.61 8.26 13.71
CA LEU A 88 14.37 8.61 15.12
C LEU A 88 13.04 8.03 15.64
N SER A 89 11.99 8.05 14.83
CA SER A 89 10.72 7.38 15.15
C SER A 89 10.92 5.88 15.36
N CYS A 90 11.67 5.24 14.45
CA CYS A 90 11.99 3.82 14.53
C CYS A 90 12.84 3.49 15.76
N LYS A 91 13.87 4.29 16.06
CA LYS A 91 14.70 4.13 17.26
C LYS A 91 13.89 4.24 18.55
N THR A 92 12.85 5.08 18.56
CA THR A 92 11.94 5.18 19.72
C THR A 92 11.12 3.90 19.90
N ALA A 93 10.62 3.32 18.81
CA ALA A 93 9.92 2.02 18.84
C ALA A 93 10.88 0.87 19.24
N ILE A 94 12.08 0.84 18.66
CA ILE A 94 13.14 -0.12 19.01
C ILE A 94 13.47 -0.05 20.50
N SER A 95 13.69 1.15 21.04
CA SER A 95 14.03 1.32 22.46
C SER A 95 12.94 0.75 23.37
N THR A 96 11.68 0.90 22.97
CA THR A 96 10.53 0.34 23.71
C THR A 96 10.55 -1.18 23.69
N TYR A 97 10.85 -1.79 22.54
CA TYR A 97 10.95 -3.24 22.39
C TYR A 97 12.18 -3.85 23.07
N GLU A 98 13.32 -3.15 23.04
CA GLU A 98 14.54 -3.56 23.76
C GLU A 98 14.36 -3.53 25.28
N MET A 99 13.62 -2.53 25.80
CA MET A 99 13.24 -2.50 27.23
C MET A 99 12.35 -3.70 27.62
N GLN A 100 11.63 -4.29 26.67
CA GLN A 100 10.83 -5.51 26.87
C GLN A 100 11.66 -6.79 26.71
N GLY A 101 12.94 -6.72 26.36
CA GLY A 101 13.83 -7.86 26.15
C GLY A 101 13.99 -8.31 24.70
N GLY A 102 13.40 -7.58 23.75
CA GLY A 102 13.56 -7.82 22.32
C GLY A 102 14.86 -7.26 21.77
N THR A 103 15.15 -7.56 20.50
CA THR A 103 16.30 -6.99 19.78
C THR A 103 15.87 -6.56 18.39
N ALA A 104 16.42 -5.44 17.90
CA ALA A 104 16.08 -4.92 16.59
C ALA A 104 17.29 -4.32 15.87
N ASN A 105 17.26 -4.34 14.54
CA ASN A 105 18.19 -3.58 13.71
C ASN A 105 17.46 -2.78 12.64
N ILE A 106 18.14 -1.76 12.12
CA ILE A 106 17.67 -0.95 11.00
C ILE A 106 18.54 -1.28 9.79
N PHE A 107 17.89 -1.56 8.68
CA PHE A 107 18.51 -1.86 7.39
C PHE A 107 17.97 -0.92 6.31
N VAL A 108 18.86 -0.21 5.62
CA VAL A 108 18.49 0.77 4.59
C VAL A 108 18.95 0.30 3.21
N ASN A 109 18.02 0.29 2.25
CA ASN A 109 18.31 0.04 0.84
C ASN A 109 18.37 1.38 0.09
N ASP A 110 19.56 1.95 -0.02
CA ASP A 110 19.78 3.31 -0.52
C ASP A 110 20.29 3.30 -1.97
N ASP A 111 19.37 3.23 -2.93
CA ASP A 111 19.72 3.36 -4.35
C ASP A 111 20.06 4.80 -4.74
N GLY A 112 19.69 5.76 -3.89
CA GLY A 112 19.97 7.18 -4.02
C GLY A 112 21.41 7.58 -3.89
N MET A 113 22.21 6.77 -3.20
CA MET A 113 23.63 7.02 -2.95
C MET A 113 24.44 7.32 -4.22
N GLN A 114 24.01 6.82 -5.38
CA GLN A 114 24.64 7.09 -6.68
C GLN A 114 24.34 8.48 -7.26
N LEU A 115 23.24 9.09 -6.84
CA LEU A 115 22.74 10.36 -7.38
C LEU A 115 23.24 11.58 -6.60
N LEU A 116 23.72 11.35 -5.37
CA LEU A 116 24.18 12.39 -4.46
C LEU A 116 25.56 12.89 -4.84
N SER A 117 25.84 14.16 -4.51
CA SER A 117 27.21 14.65 -4.53
C SER A 117 28.09 13.88 -3.53
N GLU A 118 29.41 13.84 -3.74
CA GLU A 118 30.32 13.12 -2.83
C GLU A 118 30.22 13.60 -1.37
N GLU A 119 29.95 14.90 -1.18
CA GLU A 119 29.76 15.51 0.14
C GLU A 119 28.48 15.02 0.82
N GLU A 120 27.32 15.10 0.13
CA GLU A 120 26.04 14.62 0.65
C GLU A 120 26.04 13.10 0.89
N ALA A 121 26.69 12.35 0.00
CA ALA A 121 26.84 10.90 0.14
C ALA A 121 27.70 10.57 1.37
N ARG A 122 28.75 11.35 1.66
CA ARG A 122 29.56 11.19 2.87
C ARG A 122 28.75 11.51 4.12
N GLU A 123 28.04 12.63 4.15
CA GLU A 123 27.17 12.98 5.28
C GLU A 123 26.12 11.91 5.56
N ARG A 124 25.56 11.32 4.51
CA ARG A 124 24.58 10.24 4.62
C ARG A 124 25.19 8.95 5.16
N ARG A 125 26.41 8.58 4.74
CA ARG A 125 27.16 7.45 5.32
C ARG A 125 27.52 7.69 6.78
N ASP A 126 28.02 8.89 7.10
CA ASP A 126 28.36 9.27 8.48
C ASP A 126 27.11 9.18 9.38
N PHE A 127 25.96 9.60 8.88
CA PHE A 127 24.68 9.46 9.58
C PHE A 127 24.30 7.99 9.83
N TYR A 128 24.45 7.12 8.83
CA TYR A 128 24.18 5.68 8.99
C TYR A 128 25.13 5.04 10.01
N ASP A 129 26.42 5.37 9.95
CA ASP A 129 27.44 4.86 10.87
C ASP A 129 27.21 5.34 12.31
N GLU A 130 26.90 6.63 12.51
CA GLU A 130 26.57 7.22 13.82
C GLU A 130 25.39 6.49 14.48
N HIS A 131 24.38 6.13 13.69
CA HIS A 131 23.16 5.46 14.19
C HIS A 131 23.25 3.93 14.17
N LYS A 132 24.41 3.37 13.78
CA LYS A 132 24.66 1.93 13.62
C LYS A 132 23.64 1.25 12.70
N ILE A 133 23.37 1.87 11.55
CA ILE A 133 22.41 1.41 10.56
C ILE A 133 23.16 0.59 9.50
N GLY A 134 22.70 -0.63 9.25
CA GLY A 134 23.18 -1.39 8.10
C GLY A 134 22.61 -0.78 6.83
N TRP A 135 23.42 -0.59 5.79
CA TRP A 135 22.93 -0.05 4.52
C TRP A 135 23.57 -0.75 3.32
N VAL A 136 22.84 -0.79 2.21
CA VAL A 136 23.29 -1.31 0.92
C VAL A 136 22.83 -0.34 -0.16
N ALA A 137 23.72 -0.06 -1.11
CA ALA A 137 23.42 0.68 -2.34
C ALA A 137 23.83 -0.17 -3.55
N ARG A 138 23.07 -0.08 -4.65
CA ARG A 138 23.51 -0.63 -5.94
C ARG A 138 24.58 0.28 -6.57
N PRO A 139 25.39 -0.17 -7.56
CA PRO A 139 25.58 -1.57 -7.96
C PRO A 139 26.48 -2.31 -6.96
N ARG A 140 26.55 -3.65 -7.12
CA ARG A 140 27.16 -4.61 -6.18
C ARG A 140 28.48 -4.11 -5.55
N HIS A 141 28.50 -3.98 -4.23
CA HIS A 141 29.73 -3.77 -3.48
C HIS A 141 30.49 -5.09 -3.26
N ASP A 142 31.83 -4.96 -3.18
CA ASP A 142 32.92 -5.93 -3.02
C ASP A 142 32.58 -7.36 -2.51
N PRO A 143 33.09 -8.45 -3.14
CA PRO A 143 32.98 -9.83 -2.63
C PRO A 143 33.55 -10.08 -1.21
N LYS A 144 34.15 -9.09 -0.56
CA LYS A 144 34.45 -9.09 0.89
C LYS A 144 33.29 -8.60 1.79
N GLY A 145 32.11 -8.35 1.20
CA GLY A 145 30.96 -7.73 1.86
C GLY A 145 30.54 -8.42 3.17
N GLY A 146 30.25 -7.60 4.18
CA GLY A 146 29.76 -8.07 5.47
C GLY A 146 28.38 -8.73 5.36
N ASN A 147 28.14 -9.74 6.18
CA ASN A 147 26.83 -10.38 6.27
C ASN A 147 25.86 -9.48 7.05
N ILE A 148 24.74 -9.12 6.41
CA ILE A 148 23.63 -8.46 7.10
C ILE A 148 22.75 -9.53 7.71
N ARG A 149 22.60 -9.49 9.04
CA ARG A 149 21.70 -10.40 9.74
C ARG A 149 20.27 -9.87 9.62
N MET A 150 19.43 -10.63 8.93
CA MET A 150 17.98 -10.42 8.93
C MET A 150 17.36 -11.04 10.17
N GLY A 151 16.35 -10.38 10.74
CA GLY A 151 15.53 -10.88 11.83
C GLY A 151 14.51 -11.92 11.39
N ASP A 152 13.83 -12.52 12.38
CA ASP A 152 12.74 -13.46 12.16
C ASP A 152 11.54 -12.76 11.52
N TYR A 153 11.35 -11.48 11.89
CA TYR A 153 10.35 -10.58 11.33
C TYR A 153 11.01 -9.37 10.68
N ILE A 154 10.40 -8.87 9.61
CA ILE A 154 10.81 -7.67 8.90
C ILE A 154 9.68 -6.66 8.93
N LEU A 155 9.94 -5.47 9.44
CA LEU A 155 9.05 -4.31 9.33
C LEU A 155 9.43 -3.53 8.07
N LEU A 156 8.54 -3.51 7.09
CA LEU A 156 8.67 -2.70 5.87
C LEU A 156 8.05 -1.33 6.14
N ILE A 157 8.83 -0.27 5.99
CA ILE A 157 8.36 1.11 6.09
C ILE A 157 9.00 1.97 5.02
N ASP A 158 8.27 3.00 4.60
CA ASP A 158 8.82 4.01 3.71
C ASP A 158 9.61 5.06 4.49
N TYR A 159 10.43 5.79 3.75
CA TYR A 159 11.33 6.81 4.28
C TYR A 159 10.62 7.98 4.97
N ASP A 160 9.34 8.23 4.71
CA ASP A 160 8.53 9.35 5.22
C ASP A 160 7.50 8.89 6.25
N THR A 161 7.61 7.64 6.69
CA THR A 161 6.71 7.05 7.66
C THR A 161 7.06 7.45 9.10
N ARG A 162 6.04 7.54 9.96
CA ARG A 162 6.17 7.55 11.41
C ARG A 162 5.56 6.28 11.97
N VAL A 163 6.32 5.58 12.78
CA VAL A 163 5.88 4.34 13.42
C VAL A 163 5.46 4.58 14.88
N PRO A 164 4.43 3.89 15.39
CA PRO A 164 4.05 3.97 16.79
C PRO A 164 5.14 3.38 17.69
N ARG A 165 5.21 3.84 18.95
CA ARG A 165 6.24 3.38 19.91
C ARG A 165 6.08 1.91 20.31
N ASP A 166 4.84 1.42 20.38
CA ASP A 166 4.51 0.05 20.76
C ASP A 166 3.87 -0.66 19.56
N CYS A 167 4.69 -0.95 18.54
CA CYS A 167 4.21 -1.57 17.29
C CYS A 167 4.62 -3.05 17.12
N PHE A 168 5.60 -3.53 17.90
CA PHE A 168 6.22 -4.84 17.69
C PHE A 168 5.57 -5.96 18.51
N LEU A 169 5.44 -5.77 19.84
CA LEU A 169 5.08 -6.88 20.74
C LEU A 169 3.69 -7.45 20.47
N ASP A 170 2.69 -6.58 20.26
CA ASP A 170 1.32 -7.02 20.00
C ASP A 170 1.19 -7.74 18.66
N ASP A 171 1.93 -7.30 17.66
CA ASP A 171 1.98 -7.88 16.32
C ASP A 171 2.65 -9.26 16.33
N PHE A 172 3.85 -9.36 16.90
CA PHE A 172 4.58 -10.62 17.00
C PHE A 172 3.82 -11.62 17.86
N SER A 173 3.12 -11.16 18.90
CA SER A 173 2.24 -12.03 19.67
C SER A 173 1.12 -12.63 18.82
N GLU A 174 0.57 -11.87 17.89
CA GLU A 174 -0.44 -12.35 16.95
C GLU A 174 0.14 -13.33 15.92
N MET A 175 1.31 -13.01 15.36
CA MET A 175 2.00 -13.88 14.39
C MET A 175 2.47 -15.19 15.01
N GLU A 176 3.00 -15.19 16.24
CA GLU A 176 3.41 -16.42 16.93
C GLU A 176 2.21 -17.31 17.27
N GLN A 177 1.07 -16.72 17.65
CA GLN A 177 -0.16 -17.49 17.89
C GLN A 177 -0.77 -18.06 16.60
N SER A 178 -0.52 -17.43 15.47
CA SER A 178 -1.04 -17.83 14.15
C SER A 178 0.09 -18.03 13.15
N PRO A 179 0.76 -19.20 13.14
CA PRO A 179 1.91 -19.47 12.27
C PRO A 179 1.62 -19.30 10.77
N GLN A 180 0.35 -19.43 10.35
CA GLN A 180 -0.08 -19.21 8.97
C GLN A 180 -0.18 -17.73 8.56
N VAL A 181 0.01 -16.79 9.48
CA VAL A 181 0.04 -15.36 9.13
C VAL A 181 1.45 -15.01 8.65
N ALA A 182 1.54 -14.63 7.38
CA ALA A 182 2.80 -14.19 6.76
C ALA A 182 2.99 -12.68 6.82
N ILE A 183 1.90 -11.90 6.69
CA ILE A 183 1.95 -10.43 6.68
C ILE A 183 0.83 -9.87 7.56
N ILE A 184 1.17 -8.89 8.39
CA ILE A 184 0.21 -8.00 9.05
C ILE A 184 0.40 -6.59 8.47
N GLN A 185 -0.58 -6.13 7.71
CA GLN A 185 -0.65 -4.79 7.13
C GLN A 185 -1.36 -3.87 8.12
N PHE A 186 -0.74 -2.74 8.46
CA PHE A 186 -1.36 -1.76 9.33
C PHE A 186 -2.16 -0.73 8.54
N THR A 187 -3.22 -0.22 9.16
CA THR A 187 -3.84 1.02 8.72
C THR A 187 -2.88 2.19 8.96
N SER A 188 -2.81 3.09 7.99
CA SER A 188 -1.95 4.27 8.04
C SER A 188 -2.80 5.53 8.15
N GLY A 189 -2.42 6.43 9.04
CA GLY A 189 -2.91 7.80 9.09
C GLY A 189 -2.08 8.72 8.18
N VAL A 190 -2.60 9.92 7.93
CA VAL A 190 -1.90 10.93 7.12
C VAL A 190 -0.94 11.76 7.98
N LEU A 191 0.30 11.90 7.53
CA LEU A 191 1.32 12.80 8.10
C LEU A 191 1.40 14.09 7.26
N ASN A 192 0.89 15.18 7.83
CA ASN A 192 1.04 16.51 7.24
C ASN A 192 2.37 17.16 7.67
N VAL A 193 3.28 17.33 6.73
CA VAL A 193 4.59 17.96 6.78
C VAL A 193 4.53 19.47 6.52
N THR A 194 3.72 19.95 5.57
CA THR A 194 3.60 21.39 5.25
C THR A 194 2.20 21.95 5.54
N ALA A 195 2.10 23.28 5.47
CA ALA A 195 0.84 24.02 5.65
C ALA A 195 0.23 24.50 4.33
N SER A 196 0.60 23.88 3.21
CA SER A 196 0.11 24.25 1.89
C SER A 196 -1.41 24.00 1.78
N PHE A 197 -2.08 24.70 0.86
CA PHE A 197 -3.51 24.47 0.61
C PHE A 197 -3.80 23.03 0.17
N PHE A 198 -2.90 22.40 -0.58
CA PHE A 198 -3.04 21.03 -1.05
C PHE A 198 -2.90 19.99 0.08
N GLU A 199 -2.15 20.31 1.14
CA GLU A 199 -1.92 19.40 2.27
C GLU A 199 -2.77 19.73 3.52
N LYS A 200 -2.89 21.01 3.90
CA LYS A 200 -3.66 21.51 5.06
C LYS A 200 -5.01 22.12 4.72
N GLY A 201 -5.27 22.53 3.48
CA GLY A 201 -6.61 22.92 3.09
C GLY A 201 -7.50 21.69 3.22
N GLN A 202 -8.62 21.78 3.95
CA GLN A 202 -9.57 20.70 4.22
C GLN A 202 -10.30 20.17 2.96
N VAL A 203 -9.64 20.07 1.80
CA VAL A 203 -10.23 19.69 0.53
C VAL A 203 -9.24 18.82 -0.26
N SER A 204 -9.71 17.61 -0.59
CA SER A 204 -9.10 16.53 -1.41
C SER A 204 -8.17 15.54 -0.71
N ILE A 205 -6.85 15.73 -0.65
CA ILE A 205 -5.91 14.60 -0.49
C ILE A 205 -5.98 13.92 0.88
N THR A 206 -5.71 14.62 2.00
CA THR A 206 -5.77 14.02 3.35
C THR A 206 -7.12 13.34 3.59
N TRP A 207 -8.21 13.96 3.13
CA TRP A 207 -9.54 13.41 3.27
C TRP A 207 -9.74 12.17 2.39
N PHE A 208 -9.23 12.18 1.15
CA PHE A 208 -9.29 11.08 0.21
C PHE A 208 -8.52 9.86 0.71
N THR A 209 -7.31 10.07 1.22
CA THR A 209 -6.48 9.02 1.83
C THR A 209 -7.19 8.41 3.04
N ASN A 210 -7.72 9.25 3.94
CA ASN A 210 -8.49 8.76 5.10
C ASN A 210 -9.76 8.01 4.68
N LEU A 211 -10.48 8.49 3.67
CA LEU A 211 -11.66 7.81 3.12
C LEU A 211 -11.28 6.43 2.55
N THR A 212 -10.16 6.36 1.83
CA THR A 212 -9.66 5.11 1.23
C THR A 212 -9.29 4.10 2.30
N TYR A 213 -8.50 4.48 3.30
CA TYR A 213 -8.15 3.61 4.43
C TYR A 213 -9.39 3.20 5.26
N THR A 214 -10.35 4.10 5.45
CA THR A 214 -11.63 3.78 6.11
C THR A 214 -12.43 2.74 5.30
N ALA A 215 -12.51 2.91 3.98
CA ALA A 215 -13.21 1.99 3.10
C ALA A 215 -12.55 0.60 3.05
N ILE A 216 -11.21 0.55 3.01
CA ILE A 216 -10.43 -0.69 3.11
C ILE A 216 -10.70 -1.37 4.45
N THR A 217 -10.58 -0.63 5.56
CA THR A 217 -10.85 -1.15 6.91
C THR A 217 -12.24 -1.77 6.99
N TYR A 218 -13.25 -1.08 6.48
CA TYR A 218 -14.62 -1.58 6.45
C TYR A 218 -14.75 -2.84 5.59
N ALA A 219 -14.19 -2.86 4.38
CA ALA A 219 -14.24 -4.02 3.48
C ALA A 219 -13.57 -5.26 4.11
N VAL A 220 -12.35 -5.11 4.64
CA VAL A 220 -11.62 -6.24 5.26
C VAL A 220 -12.29 -6.71 6.55
N SER A 221 -12.91 -5.80 7.32
CA SER A 221 -13.73 -6.19 8.49
C SER A 221 -14.93 -7.07 8.13
N MET A 222 -15.46 -6.92 6.90
CA MET A 222 -16.54 -7.76 6.35
C MET A 222 -16.04 -9.11 5.80
N GLY A 223 -14.74 -9.40 5.88
CA GLY A 223 -14.14 -10.67 5.47
C GLY A 223 -13.49 -10.64 4.07
N ASP A 224 -13.26 -9.47 3.51
CA ASP A 224 -12.56 -9.29 2.24
C ASP A 224 -11.05 -9.64 2.35
N VAL A 225 -10.34 -9.58 1.22
CA VAL A 225 -8.88 -9.79 1.18
C VAL A 225 -8.15 -8.62 1.81
N CYS A 226 -7.18 -8.89 2.67
CA CYS A 226 -6.25 -7.88 3.15
C CYS A 226 -5.38 -7.38 1.99
N PRO A 227 -5.37 -6.08 1.65
CA PRO A 227 -4.40 -5.54 0.71
C PRO A 227 -3.00 -5.54 1.34
N PHE A 228 -1.98 -5.68 0.51
CA PHE A 228 -0.59 -5.43 0.90
C PHE A 228 -0.07 -4.28 0.06
N VAL A 229 0.34 -3.21 0.73
CA VAL A 229 0.65 -1.90 0.10
C VAL A 229 2.17 -1.65 0.04
N GLY A 230 2.99 -2.60 0.51
CA GLY A 230 4.46 -2.55 0.43
C GLY A 230 5.16 -1.88 1.60
N HIS A 231 4.40 -1.22 2.47
CA HIS A 231 4.89 -0.45 3.61
C HIS A 231 3.93 -0.55 4.80
N ASN A 232 4.36 -0.08 5.98
CA ASN A 232 3.60 -0.20 7.23
C ASN A 232 3.12 -1.63 7.48
N ALA A 233 4.01 -2.59 7.25
CA ALA A 233 3.68 -4.01 7.30
C ALA A 233 4.77 -4.82 7.98
N HIS A 234 4.36 -5.68 8.90
CA HIS A 234 5.23 -6.71 9.44
C HIS A 234 5.12 -7.97 8.60
N THR A 235 6.26 -8.53 8.25
CA THR A 235 6.37 -9.73 7.42
C THR A 235 7.21 -10.78 8.12
N ARG A 236 6.79 -12.04 8.01
CA ARG A 236 7.54 -13.18 8.53
C ARG A 236 8.58 -13.60 7.52
N TRP A 237 9.86 -13.53 7.90
CA TRP A 237 10.95 -13.81 6.97
C TRP A 237 10.94 -15.25 6.46
N SER A 238 10.65 -16.23 7.33
CA SER A 238 10.55 -17.63 6.93
C SER A 238 9.43 -17.91 5.93
N ALA A 239 8.31 -17.17 5.98
CA ALA A 239 7.23 -17.29 5.01
C ALA A 239 7.66 -16.74 3.64
N ILE A 240 8.35 -15.60 3.62
CA ILE A 240 8.90 -15.02 2.39
C ILE A 240 9.91 -15.98 1.74
N GLN A 241 10.83 -16.54 2.52
CA GLN A 241 11.83 -17.49 2.01
C GLN A 241 11.20 -18.74 1.41
N THR A 242 10.16 -19.28 2.06
CA THR A 242 9.55 -20.56 1.65
C THR A 242 8.59 -20.41 0.46
N ALA A 243 7.79 -19.33 0.45
CA ALA A 243 6.68 -19.19 -0.49
C ALA A 243 6.91 -18.15 -1.59
N ALA A 244 7.84 -17.22 -1.39
CA ALA A 244 8.09 -16.12 -2.31
C ALA A 244 9.49 -16.13 -2.94
N ALA A 245 10.32 -17.12 -2.64
CA ALA A 245 11.50 -17.39 -3.46
C ALA A 245 11.07 -17.81 -4.87
N PHE A 246 11.59 -17.14 -5.89
CA PHE A 246 11.53 -17.61 -7.27
C PHE A 246 12.91 -17.47 -7.92
N GLU A 247 13.23 -18.42 -8.78
CA GLU A 247 14.41 -18.33 -9.64
C GLU A 247 14.02 -17.58 -10.89
N ASP A 248 14.68 -16.45 -11.12
CA ASP A 248 14.54 -15.67 -12.35
C ASP A 248 15.49 -16.19 -13.44
N GLU A 249 15.42 -15.63 -14.65
CA GLU A 249 16.30 -15.98 -15.80
C GLU A 249 17.80 -15.86 -15.47
N ASP A 250 18.15 -15.08 -14.44
CA ASP A 250 19.51 -14.85 -13.93
C ASP A 250 20.08 -15.97 -13.04
N TRP A 251 19.34 -17.07 -12.81
CA TRP A 251 19.72 -18.18 -11.89
C TRP A 251 20.01 -17.74 -10.46
N TYR A 252 19.43 -16.62 -10.05
CA TYR A 252 19.50 -16.11 -8.69
C TYR A 252 18.12 -16.18 -8.03
N GLU A 253 18.09 -16.65 -6.79
CA GLU A 253 16.88 -16.68 -5.97
C GLU A 253 16.50 -15.24 -5.59
N LYS A 254 15.41 -14.76 -6.19
CA LYS A 254 14.83 -13.44 -5.90
C LYS A 254 13.57 -13.63 -5.06
N TYR A 255 13.35 -12.72 -4.11
CA TYR A 255 12.14 -12.72 -3.29
C TYR A 255 11.09 -11.73 -3.82
N TRP A 256 11.58 -10.58 -4.31
CA TRP A 256 10.78 -9.52 -4.89
C TRP A 256 10.82 -9.59 -6.42
N SER A 257 9.67 -9.41 -7.07
CA SER A 257 9.63 -9.34 -8.53
C SER A 257 10.27 -8.04 -9.01
N GLU A 258 11.32 -8.12 -9.83
CA GLU A 258 11.95 -6.95 -10.42
C GLU A 258 11.26 -6.50 -11.71
N SER A 259 10.55 -7.42 -12.38
CA SER A 259 9.84 -7.18 -13.62
C SER A 259 8.48 -6.52 -13.43
N HIS A 260 7.89 -6.65 -12.23
CA HIS A 260 6.57 -6.09 -11.94
C HIS A 260 6.66 -4.72 -11.29
N VAL A 261 5.77 -3.83 -11.72
CA VAL A 261 5.60 -2.50 -11.11
C VAL A 261 4.92 -2.63 -9.72
N SER A 262 3.90 -3.48 -9.60
CA SER A 262 3.21 -3.76 -8.32
C SER A 262 3.78 -4.99 -7.62
N LYS A 263 5.00 -4.86 -7.09
CA LYS A 263 5.75 -5.95 -6.44
C LYS A 263 5.07 -6.50 -5.19
N ASP A 264 4.38 -5.63 -4.46
CA ASP A 264 3.69 -5.96 -3.22
C ASP A 264 2.47 -6.84 -3.50
N PHE A 265 1.70 -6.47 -4.52
CA PHE A 265 0.54 -7.26 -4.90
C PHE A 265 0.91 -8.65 -5.42
N ASP A 266 1.99 -8.74 -6.20
CA ASP A 266 2.57 -10.03 -6.63
C ASP A 266 2.96 -10.90 -5.41
N MET A 267 3.69 -10.34 -4.45
CA MET A 267 4.06 -10.99 -3.19
C MET A 267 2.81 -11.51 -2.43
N ALA A 268 1.79 -10.66 -2.29
CA ALA A 268 0.56 -11.01 -1.60
C ALA A 268 -0.20 -12.18 -2.25
N ILE A 269 -0.24 -12.24 -3.58
CA ILE A 269 -0.87 -13.38 -4.28
C ILE A 269 -0.03 -14.65 -4.11
N ARG A 270 1.29 -14.56 -4.23
CA ARG A 270 2.18 -15.73 -4.08
C ARG A 270 2.04 -16.36 -2.70
N LEU A 271 2.04 -15.54 -1.64
CA LEU A 271 1.81 -16.00 -0.28
C LEU A 271 0.44 -16.67 -0.11
N GLN A 272 -0.63 -16.08 -0.66
CA GLN A 272 -1.98 -16.66 -0.60
C GLN A 272 -2.11 -17.97 -1.38
N CYS A 273 -1.37 -18.11 -2.49
CA CYS A 273 -1.34 -19.36 -3.24
C CYS A 273 -0.57 -20.47 -2.49
N ALA A 274 0.34 -20.10 -1.59
CA ALA A 274 1.13 -21.00 -0.75
C ALA A 274 0.49 -21.29 0.63
N ASP A 275 -0.82 -21.05 0.78
CA ASP A 275 -1.60 -21.25 2.02
C ASP A 275 -1.20 -20.33 3.19
N TYR A 276 -0.52 -19.21 2.91
CA TYR A 276 -0.32 -18.15 3.91
C TYR A 276 -1.47 -17.14 3.88
N SER A 277 -1.77 -16.59 5.06
CA SER A 277 -2.78 -15.55 5.24
C SER A 277 -2.15 -14.19 5.51
N LEU A 278 -2.82 -13.14 5.02
CA LEU A 278 -2.51 -11.75 5.31
C LEU A 278 -3.62 -11.19 6.20
N ARG A 279 -3.26 -10.34 7.15
CA ARG A 279 -4.20 -9.68 8.08
C ARG A 279 -4.07 -8.17 8.03
N TYR A 280 -5.21 -7.48 8.14
CA TYR A 280 -5.26 -6.02 8.16
C TYR A 280 -5.52 -5.51 9.57
N ALA A 281 -4.48 -5.01 10.23
CA ALA A 281 -4.51 -4.51 11.60
C ALA A 281 -4.96 -3.06 11.68
N ALA A 282 -6.12 -2.85 12.31
CA ALA A 282 -6.68 -1.53 12.54
C ALA A 282 -6.54 -1.06 14.01
N TYR A 283 -6.09 -1.94 14.91
CA TYR A 283 -6.03 -1.64 16.35
C TYR A 283 -5.03 -0.53 16.72
N THR A 284 -4.07 -0.22 15.85
CA THR A 284 -3.12 0.88 16.04
C THR A 284 -3.73 2.25 15.74
N GLY A 285 -4.91 2.30 15.11
CA GLY A 285 -5.50 3.54 14.58
C GLY A 285 -4.48 4.31 13.73
N ASP A 286 -4.42 5.64 13.92
CA ASP A 286 -3.47 6.53 13.23
C ASP A 286 -2.05 6.49 13.83
N GLY A 287 -1.66 5.36 14.42
CA GLY A 287 -0.34 5.17 15.02
C GLY A 287 0.77 5.16 13.98
N PHE A 288 0.58 4.39 12.90
CA PHE A 288 1.40 4.50 11.71
C PHE A 288 0.95 5.70 10.90
N LYS A 289 1.88 6.53 10.43
CA LYS A 289 1.56 7.69 9.61
C LYS A 289 2.46 7.75 8.38
N GLU A 290 1.88 8.14 7.26
CA GLU A 290 2.53 8.20 5.96
C GLU A 290 2.58 9.65 5.46
N GLY A 291 3.71 10.05 4.87
CA GLY A 291 3.82 11.34 4.19
C GLY A 291 2.93 11.39 2.95
N VAL A 292 2.29 12.52 2.71
CA VAL A 292 1.44 12.71 1.52
C VAL A 292 2.18 13.51 0.47
N SER A 293 1.98 13.14 -0.79
CA SER A 293 2.48 13.86 -1.95
C SER A 293 2.09 15.33 -1.91
N LEU A 294 3.06 16.21 -2.17
CA LEU A 294 2.87 17.66 -2.09
C LEU A 294 2.30 18.25 -3.38
N THR A 295 2.29 17.49 -4.47
CA THR A 295 1.81 17.93 -5.79
C THR A 295 0.78 16.96 -6.37
N VAL A 296 -0.14 17.52 -7.16
CA VAL A 296 -1.18 16.75 -7.87
C VAL A 296 -0.56 15.86 -8.94
N ASP A 297 0.52 16.28 -9.58
CA ASP A 297 1.16 15.50 -10.65
C ASP A 297 1.78 14.19 -10.10
N ASP A 298 2.43 14.27 -8.93
CA ASP A 298 3.04 13.10 -8.29
C ASP A 298 1.98 12.11 -7.77
N GLU A 299 0.87 12.61 -7.22
CA GLU A 299 -0.19 11.74 -6.68
C GLU A 299 -1.20 11.27 -7.73
N GLU A 300 -1.72 12.14 -8.60
CA GLU A 300 -2.76 11.75 -9.55
C GLU A 300 -2.21 11.06 -10.79
N VAL A 301 -1.10 11.55 -11.37
CA VAL A 301 -0.58 10.98 -12.62
C VAL A 301 0.31 9.79 -12.32
N ALA A 302 1.37 10.00 -11.52
CA ALA A 302 2.36 8.95 -11.32
C ALA A 302 1.83 7.77 -10.50
N LEU A 303 1.11 8.00 -9.39
CA LEU A 303 0.61 6.90 -8.56
C LEU A 303 -0.47 6.08 -9.27
N TRP A 304 -1.51 6.72 -9.83
CA TRP A 304 -2.61 6.00 -10.47
C TRP A 304 -2.20 5.31 -11.76
N GLU A 305 -1.34 5.92 -12.57
CA GLU A 305 -0.79 5.28 -13.75
C GLU A 305 0.03 4.04 -13.37
N THR A 306 0.86 4.16 -12.34
CA THR A 306 1.68 3.05 -11.82
C THR A 306 0.81 1.93 -11.25
N CYS A 307 -0.23 2.27 -10.46
CA CYS A 307 -1.17 1.29 -9.92
C CYS A 307 -2.00 0.61 -11.01
N ALA A 308 -2.51 1.38 -11.99
CA ALA A 308 -3.31 0.84 -13.09
C ALA A 308 -2.46 -0.03 -14.02
N TYR A 309 -1.24 0.41 -14.35
CA TYR A 309 -0.29 -0.36 -15.13
C TYR A 309 0.08 -1.65 -14.41
N GLY A 310 0.44 -1.58 -13.12
CA GLY A 310 0.79 -2.75 -12.33
C GLY A 310 -0.35 -3.76 -12.20
N CYS A 311 -1.58 -3.30 -11.94
CA CYS A 311 -2.76 -4.18 -11.93
C CYS A 311 -2.95 -4.88 -13.29
N ASN A 312 -2.76 -4.17 -14.40
CA ASN A 312 -2.94 -4.73 -15.72
C ASN A 312 -1.83 -5.71 -16.11
N GLU A 313 -0.60 -5.41 -15.74
CA GLU A 313 0.56 -6.28 -15.94
C GLU A 313 0.42 -7.60 -15.19
N LEU A 314 -0.24 -7.59 -14.02
CA LEU A 314 -0.52 -8.78 -13.23
C LEU A 314 -1.68 -9.61 -13.79
N LEU A 315 -2.70 -8.97 -14.37
CA LEU A 315 -3.90 -9.65 -14.87
C LEU A 315 -3.75 -10.14 -16.32
N PHE A 316 -3.16 -9.33 -17.18
CA PHE A 316 -3.15 -9.53 -18.63
C PHE A 316 -1.74 -9.43 -19.24
N HIS A 317 -1.52 -10.23 -20.28
CA HIS A 317 -0.39 -9.99 -21.16
C HIS A 317 -0.62 -8.73 -22.01
N PRO A 318 0.44 -8.10 -22.53
CA PRO A 318 0.30 -7.09 -23.57
C PRO A 318 -0.50 -7.62 -24.77
N PHE A 319 -1.39 -6.80 -25.36
CA PHE A 319 -2.29 -7.19 -26.45
C PHE A 319 -1.58 -7.91 -27.62
N ARG A 320 -0.32 -7.53 -27.93
CA ARG A 320 0.49 -8.17 -28.97
C ARG A 320 0.70 -9.68 -28.76
N TYR A 321 0.65 -10.15 -27.50
CA TYR A 321 0.87 -11.55 -27.14
C TYR A 321 -0.42 -12.32 -26.90
N TRP A 322 -1.59 -11.71 -27.03
CA TRP A 322 -2.87 -12.39 -26.76
C TRP A 322 -3.12 -13.55 -27.69
N ILE A 323 -2.73 -13.41 -28.96
CA ILE A 323 -2.93 -14.45 -29.98
C ILE A 323 -2.02 -15.66 -29.71
N THR A 324 -0.82 -15.46 -29.15
CA THR A 324 0.18 -16.52 -28.98
C THR A 324 0.20 -17.13 -27.57
N ARG A 325 0.03 -16.32 -26.52
CA ARG A 325 0.13 -16.73 -25.10
C ARG A 325 -1.21 -16.69 -24.35
N GLY A 326 -2.27 -16.23 -25.01
CA GLY A 326 -3.57 -15.93 -24.40
C GLY A 326 -3.58 -14.60 -23.64
N PRO A 327 -4.77 -14.11 -23.26
CA PRO A 327 -4.92 -12.79 -22.64
C PRO A 327 -4.39 -12.72 -21.20
N SER A 328 -4.47 -13.81 -20.44
CA SER A 328 -4.13 -13.81 -18.99
C SER A 328 -2.71 -14.28 -18.68
N THR A 329 -2.11 -13.67 -17.65
CA THR A 329 -0.78 -14.03 -17.14
C THR A 329 -0.75 -15.40 -16.45
N PRO A 330 0.43 -16.03 -16.30
CA PRO A 330 0.55 -17.29 -15.56
C PRO A 330 0.11 -17.19 -14.10
N LEU A 331 0.37 -16.06 -13.44
CA LEU A 331 0.00 -15.82 -12.04
C LEU A 331 -1.53 -15.73 -11.91
N PHE A 332 -2.19 -14.98 -12.78
CA PHE A 332 -3.66 -14.91 -12.78
C PHE A 332 -4.31 -16.25 -13.12
N LYS A 333 -3.71 -17.02 -14.05
CA LYS A 333 -4.13 -18.39 -14.38
C LYS A 333 -3.97 -19.37 -13.21
N LYS A 334 -3.04 -19.15 -12.28
CA LYS A 334 -2.94 -19.92 -11.02
C LYS A 334 -3.95 -19.43 -9.98
N PHE A 335 -4.15 -18.12 -9.87
CA PHE A 335 -5.04 -17.49 -8.89
C PHE A 335 -6.52 -17.86 -9.07
N ILE A 336 -7.04 -17.81 -10.30
CA ILE A 336 -8.46 -18.08 -10.57
C ILE A 336 -8.91 -19.49 -10.17
N PRO A 337 -8.21 -20.58 -10.53
CA PRO A 337 -8.60 -21.94 -10.14
C PRO A 337 -8.15 -22.33 -8.72
N ALA A 338 -7.34 -21.53 -8.02
CA ALA A 338 -6.83 -21.87 -6.69
C ALA A 338 -7.97 -22.14 -5.68
N SER A 339 -8.11 -23.37 -5.19
CA SER A 339 -9.17 -23.77 -4.28
C SER A 339 -9.02 -23.18 -2.87
N LEU A 340 -7.80 -22.81 -2.49
CA LEU A 340 -7.47 -22.20 -1.19
C LEU A 340 -8.04 -20.78 -1.05
N ILE A 341 -8.25 -20.07 -2.15
CA ILE A 341 -8.77 -18.70 -2.14
C ILE A 341 -10.28 -18.74 -2.37
N PRO A 342 -11.10 -18.27 -1.40
CA PRO A 342 -12.55 -18.19 -1.55
C PRO A 342 -12.99 -17.43 -2.80
N PHE A 343 -14.07 -17.88 -3.44
CA PHE A 343 -14.60 -17.26 -4.66
C PHE A 343 -14.95 -15.76 -4.51
N PRO A 344 -15.58 -15.29 -3.41
CA PRO A 344 -15.86 -13.86 -3.25
C PRO A 344 -14.61 -12.97 -3.31
N LYS A 345 -13.50 -13.45 -2.75
CA LYS A 345 -12.21 -12.74 -2.74
C LYS A 345 -11.63 -12.56 -4.15
N LYS A 346 -11.84 -13.55 -5.02
CA LYS A 346 -11.46 -13.46 -6.43
C LYS A 346 -12.28 -12.40 -7.16
N ILE A 347 -13.58 -12.34 -6.87
CA ILE A 347 -14.47 -11.30 -7.42
C ILE A 347 -13.98 -9.92 -6.99
N THR A 348 -13.67 -9.72 -5.71
CA THR A 348 -13.16 -8.42 -5.22
C THR A 348 -11.90 -8.00 -5.99
N VAL A 349 -10.92 -8.89 -6.10
CA VAL A 349 -9.66 -8.59 -6.80
C VAL A 349 -9.90 -8.23 -8.28
N CYS A 350 -10.76 -8.98 -8.97
CA CYS A 350 -11.14 -8.67 -10.35
C CYS A 350 -11.93 -7.36 -10.46
N ALA A 351 -12.83 -7.08 -9.50
CA ALA A 351 -13.60 -5.85 -9.46
C ALA A 351 -12.71 -4.64 -9.22
N TYR A 352 -11.69 -4.77 -8.35
CA TYR A 352 -10.66 -3.77 -8.13
C TYR A 352 -9.92 -3.43 -9.42
N GLY A 353 -9.38 -4.43 -10.14
CA GLY A 353 -8.78 -4.20 -11.47
C GLY A 353 -9.77 -3.60 -12.47
N GLY A 354 -11.04 -4.04 -12.42
CA GLY A 354 -12.17 -3.50 -13.19
C GLY A 354 -12.42 -2.00 -12.97
N THR A 355 -12.08 -1.47 -11.78
CA THR A 355 -12.34 -0.07 -11.45
C THR A 355 -11.58 0.91 -12.33
N TYR A 356 -10.33 0.59 -12.68
CA TYR A 356 -9.50 1.38 -13.57
C TYR A 356 -10.07 1.44 -14.99
N TYR A 357 -10.61 0.33 -15.50
CA TYR A 357 -11.28 0.30 -16.79
C TYR A 357 -12.59 1.09 -16.78
N ALA A 358 -13.35 1.02 -15.69
CA ALA A 358 -14.57 1.81 -15.54
C ALA A 358 -14.24 3.31 -15.56
N ILE A 359 -13.18 3.73 -14.86
CA ILE A 359 -12.66 5.10 -14.90
C ILE A 359 -12.25 5.49 -16.33
N ALA A 360 -11.46 4.65 -17.00
CA ALA A 360 -11.02 4.87 -18.36
C ALA A 360 -12.17 4.91 -19.38
N SER A 361 -13.29 4.23 -19.13
CA SER A 361 -14.47 4.27 -20.00
C SER A 361 -15.33 5.51 -19.80
N ALA A 362 -15.21 6.18 -18.64
CA ALA A 362 -16.13 7.23 -18.25
C ALA A 362 -16.03 8.47 -19.16
N TRP A 363 -14.82 8.81 -19.64
CA TRP A 363 -14.65 9.90 -20.60
C TRP A 363 -15.28 9.58 -21.97
N LEU A 364 -15.27 8.30 -22.39
CA LEU A 364 -15.94 7.87 -23.62
C LEU A 364 -17.45 8.05 -23.49
N PHE A 365 -18.03 7.72 -22.33
CA PHE A 365 -19.44 7.93 -22.06
C PHE A 365 -19.80 9.42 -21.99
N VAL A 366 -18.96 10.26 -21.37
CA VAL A 366 -19.17 11.71 -21.34
C VAL A 366 -19.07 12.31 -22.73
N LEU A 367 -18.07 11.92 -23.52
CA LEU A 367 -17.92 12.37 -24.90
C LEU A 367 -19.12 11.90 -25.73
N SER A 368 -19.50 10.63 -25.63
CA SER A 368 -20.68 10.09 -26.33
C SER A 368 -21.95 10.84 -25.92
N ASN A 369 -22.13 11.13 -24.63
CA ASN A 369 -23.24 11.92 -24.14
C ASN A 369 -23.23 13.33 -24.75
N TYR A 370 -22.09 14.04 -24.74
CA TYR A 370 -21.95 15.34 -25.37
C TYR A 370 -22.30 15.31 -26.86
N LEU A 371 -21.84 14.30 -27.60
CA LEU A 371 -22.14 14.13 -29.02
C LEU A 371 -23.64 13.85 -29.25
N VAL A 372 -24.23 12.97 -28.44
CA VAL A 372 -25.65 12.58 -28.55
C VAL A 372 -26.56 13.73 -28.16
N THR A 373 -26.27 14.46 -27.07
CA THR A 373 -27.09 15.59 -26.62
C THR A 373 -26.84 16.86 -27.41
N GLY A 374 -25.60 17.09 -27.85
CA GLY A 374 -25.17 18.32 -28.52
C GLY A 374 -25.35 18.29 -30.04
N TRP A 375 -25.05 17.18 -30.71
CA TRP A 375 -25.26 17.03 -32.16
C TRP A 375 -26.55 16.29 -32.53
N GLY A 376 -27.17 15.57 -31.58
CA GLY A 376 -28.51 14.97 -31.75
C GLY A 376 -29.67 15.96 -31.63
N LEU A 377 -29.48 17.20 -32.14
CA LEU A 377 -30.49 18.25 -32.25
C LEU A 377 -31.72 17.72 -33.01
N ASN A 378 -32.72 17.28 -32.24
CA ASN A 378 -34.13 16.95 -32.57
C ASN A 378 -34.66 15.71 -31.82
N LEU A 379 -33.80 14.88 -31.21
CA LEU A 379 -34.24 13.68 -30.47
C LEU A 379 -34.45 13.93 -28.97
N THR A 380 -33.59 14.75 -28.34
CA THR A 380 -33.58 15.00 -26.89
C THR A 380 -34.36 16.23 -26.46
N GLU A 381 -34.55 17.23 -27.33
CA GLU A 381 -35.30 18.45 -26.99
C GLU A 381 -36.74 18.17 -26.58
N LYS A 382 -37.41 17.18 -27.21
CA LYS A 382 -38.77 16.79 -26.84
C LYS A 382 -38.91 16.23 -25.43
N TYR A 383 -37.85 15.63 -24.88
CA TYR A 383 -37.89 15.03 -23.54
C TYR A 383 -37.68 16.07 -22.43
N TYR A 384 -36.94 17.16 -22.72
CA TYR A 384 -36.67 18.24 -21.76
C TYR A 384 -37.62 19.44 -21.88
N ALA A 385 -38.36 19.56 -22.99
CA ALA A 385 -39.31 20.65 -23.22
C ALA A 385 -40.75 20.35 -22.73
N GLU A 386 -41.08 19.11 -22.35
CA GLU A 386 -42.39 18.73 -21.80
C GLU A 386 -42.39 18.70 -20.25
N SER A 387 -41.87 19.75 -19.61
CA SER A 387 -42.06 20.01 -18.17
C SER A 387 -42.77 21.32 -17.91
#